data_AF-A0A7C4TJY2-F1
#
_entry.id   AF-A0A7C4TJY2-F1
#
_cell.length_a   1.000
_cell.length_b   1.000
_cell.length_c   1.000
_cell.angle_alpha   90.00
_cell.angle_beta   90.00
_cell.angle_gamma   90.00
#
_symmetry.space_group_name_H-M   'P 1'
#
loop_
_entity.id
_entity.type
_entity.pdbx_description
1 polymer ?
#
loop_
_entity_poly.entity_id
_entity_poly.type
_entity_poly.pdbx_seq_one_letter_code
_entity_poly.pdbx_strand_id
1 'polypeptide(L)'
;MPFILKIVLSVSIIFILLYSYLSSRIIGALRLITGWNPLYIKLAVLAIAVYFLIYPLIALAAYFSGSEHFSSAIREGNKLIDYFFMYPFWLGVIFILQVGVLFLFLEIIRFLGSLVFKPEITRLTHAWLVVMISAVCLVYVPAKIYFDTKTVRT
;
A
#
# COMPACT_ATOMS: atom_id res chain seq x y z
N MET A 1 9.42 20.47 17.77
CA MET A 1 8.50 19.39 17.32
C MET A 1 8.63 18.21 18.28
N PRO A 2 7.52 17.74 18.87
CA PRO A 2 7.53 16.54 19.71
C PRO A 2 8.17 15.37 18.96
N PHE A 3 8.98 14.57 19.65
CA PHE A 3 9.75 13.46 19.08
C PHE A 3 8.89 12.49 18.26
N ILE A 4 7.67 12.24 18.74
CA ILE A 4 6.65 11.40 18.09
C ILE A 4 6.30 11.93 16.69
N LEU A 5 6.15 13.26 16.53
CA LEU A 5 5.81 13.87 15.24
C LEU A 5 6.94 13.68 14.22
N LYS A 6 8.20 13.76 14.66
CA LYS A 6 9.36 13.52 13.80
C LYS A 6 9.36 12.08 13.28
N ILE A 7 9.12 11.11 14.15
CA ILE A 7 9.03 9.70 13.77
C ILE A 7 7.87 9.48 12.78
N VAL A 8 6.68 9.98 13.10
CA VAL A 8 5.50 9.84 12.22
C VAL A 8 5.76 10.45 10.84
N LEU A 9 6.38 11.62 10.77
CA LEU A 9 6.73 12.26 9.50
C LEU A 9 7.78 11.44 8.72
N SER A 10 8.87 11.02 9.35
CA SER A 10 9.90 10.21 8.70
C SER A 10 9.34 8.90 8.15
N VAL A 11 8.52 8.20 8.93
CA VAL A 11 7.86 6.96 8.51
C VAL A 11 6.85 7.21 7.39
N SER A 12 6.07 8.29 7.48
CA SER A 12 5.10 8.66 6.44
C SER A 12 5.79 8.95 5.10
N ILE A 13 6.94 9.64 5.11
CA ILE A 13 7.72 9.90 3.89
C ILE A 13 8.16 8.59 3.22
N ILE A 14 8.68 7.64 4.00
CA ILE A 14 9.08 6.32 3.48
C ILE A 14 7.89 5.61 2.85
N PHE A 15 6.73 5.61 3.54
CA PHE A 15 5.53 4.99 2.99
C PHE A 15 5.03 5.70 1.72
N ILE A 16 5.05 7.03 1.66
CA ILE A 16 4.67 7.77 0.45
C ILE A 16 5.54 7.35 -0.74
N LEU A 17 6.86 7.22 -0.54
CA LEU A 17 7.79 6.77 -1.59
C LEU A 17 7.47 5.34 -2.05
N LEU A 18 7.24 4.43 -1.10
CA LEU A 18 6.85 3.05 -1.41
C LEU A 18 5.51 3.01 -2.15
N TYR A 19 4.49 3.71 -1.67
CA TYR A 19 3.16 3.76 -2.32
C TYR A 19 3.25 4.32 -3.73
N SER A 20 4.07 5.35 -3.92
CA SER A 20 4.30 5.94 -5.24
C SER A 20 4.97 4.95 -6.20
N TYR A 21 5.98 4.21 -5.72
CA TYR A 21 6.66 3.16 -6.49
C TYR A 21 5.70 2.03 -6.88
N LEU A 22 4.98 1.43 -5.92
CA LEU A 22 4.05 0.34 -6.19
C LEU A 22 2.90 0.78 -7.09
N SER A 23 2.29 1.94 -6.81
CA SER A 23 1.18 2.46 -7.61
C SER A 23 1.61 2.66 -9.07
N SER A 24 2.81 3.20 -9.30
CA SER A 24 3.33 3.40 -10.65
C SER A 24 3.50 2.07 -11.40
N ARG A 25 3.97 1.02 -10.72
CA ARG A 25 4.12 -0.34 -11.30
C ARG A 25 2.76 -0.97 -11.61
N ILE A 26 1.81 -0.90 -10.68
CA ILE A 26 0.46 -1.45 -10.85
C ILE A 26 -0.29 -0.71 -11.97
N ILE A 27 -0.25 0.62 -12.01
CA ILE A 27 -0.86 1.42 -13.08
C ILE A 27 -0.27 1.04 -14.43
N GLY A 28 1.06 0.93 -14.53
CA GLY A 28 1.74 0.54 -15.77
C GLY A 28 1.32 -0.85 -16.25
N ALA A 29 1.23 -1.82 -15.33
CA ALA A 29 0.81 -3.18 -15.65
C ALA A 29 -0.66 -3.26 -16.06
N LEU A 30 -1.57 -2.62 -15.30
CA LEU A 30 -2.99 -2.60 -15.61
C LEU A 30 -3.29 -1.95 -16.96
N ARG A 31 -2.63 -0.83 -17.27
CA ARG A 31 -2.78 -0.16 -18.58
C ARG A 31 -2.38 -1.08 -19.73
N LEU A 32 -1.29 -1.83 -19.55
CA LEU A 32 -0.76 -2.73 -20.58
C LEU A 32 -1.66 -3.95 -20.81
N ILE A 33 -2.29 -4.48 -19.76
CA ILE A 33 -3.12 -5.69 -19.84
C ILE A 33 -4.56 -5.39 -20.26
N THR A 34 -5.17 -4.36 -19.65
CA THR A 34 -6.62 -4.12 -19.79
C THR A 34 -6.97 -3.18 -20.93
N GLY A 35 -6.04 -2.33 -21.36
CA GLY A 35 -6.32 -1.25 -22.33
C GLY A 35 -7.34 -0.21 -21.81
N TRP A 36 -7.70 -0.22 -20.53
CA TRP A 36 -8.65 0.75 -19.97
C TRP A 36 -8.10 2.17 -19.98
N ASN A 37 -9.00 3.15 -19.86
CA ASN A 37 -8.61 4.55 -19.87
C ASN A 37 -7.61 4.83 -18.72
N PRO A 38 -6.43 5.41 -19.07
CA PRO A 38 -5.32 5.61 -18.15
C PRO A 38 -5.66 6.49 -16.95
N LEU A 39 -6.63 7.39 -17.09
CA LEU A 39 -7.09 8.30 -16.04
C LEU A 39 -7.83 7.55 -14.93
N TYR A 40 -8.78 6.67 -15.29
CA TYR A 40 -9.55 5.91 -14.30
C TYR A 40 -8.69 4.92 -13.53
N ILE A 41 -7.76 4.23 -14.19
CA ILE A 41 -6.80 3.35 -13.51
C ILE A 41 -5.97 4.16 -12.51
N LYS A 42 -5.44 5.32 -12.94
CA LYS A 42 -4.62 6.17 -12.07
C LYS A 42 -5.39 6.67 -10.86
N LEU A 43 -6.62 7.15 -11.07
CA LEU A 43 -7.48 7.62 -9.99
C LEU A 43 -7.83 6.49 -9.00
N ALA A 44 -8.21 5.32 -9.50
CA ALA A 44 -8.56 4.18 -8.64
C ALA A 44 -7.38 3.71 -7.78
N VAL A 45 -6.21 3.50 -8.39
CA VAL A 45 -5.00 3.05 -7.66
C VAL A 45 -4.55 4.11 -6.66
N LEU A 46 -4.56 5.39 -7.03
CA LEU A 46 -4.16 6.48 -6.15
C LEU A 46 -5.16 6.67 -5.00
N ALA A 47 -6.46 6.52 -5.25
CA ALA A 47 -7.48 6.57 -4.19
C ALA A 47 -7.26 5.47 -3.15
N ILE A 48 -6.95 4.24 -3.59
CA ILE A 48 -6.62 3.12 -2.68
C ILE A 48 -5.35 3.41 -1.88
N ALA A 49 -4.30 3.92 -2.53
CA ALA A 49 -3.04 4.28 -1.87
C ALA A 49 -3.23 5.37 -0.82
N VAL A 50 -4.01 6.42 -1.13
CA VAL A 50 -4.36 7.49 -0.20
C VAL A 50 -5.22 6.96 0.94
N TYR A 51 -6.17 6.06 0.65
CA TYR A 51 -6.99 5.43 1.68
C TYR A 51 -6.15 4.66 2.69
N PHE A 52 -5.14 3.91 2.25
CA PHE A 52 -4.22 3.25 3.18
C PHE A 52 -3.29 4.20 3.93
N LEU A 53 -3.11 5.44 3.49
CA LEU A 53 -2.35 6.49 4.19
C LEU A 53 -3.23 7.45 5.00
N ILE A 54 -4.54 7.20 5.06
CA ILE A 54 -5.48 8.16 5.62
C ILE A 54 -5.28 8.37 7.13
N TYR A 55 -4.88 7.33 7.86
CA TYR A 55 -4.68 7.40 9.31
C TYR A 55 -3.57 8.38 9.72
N PRO A 56 -2.31 8.28 9.21
CA PRO A 56 -1.28 9.27 9.52
C PRO A 56 -1.63 10.67 8.98
N LEU A 57 -2.39 10.77 7.88
CA LEU A 57 -2.87 12.06 7.38
C LEU A 57 -3.86 12.72 8.34
N ILE A 58 -4.82 11.96 8.87
CA ILE A 58 -5.76 12.44 9.89
C ILE A 58 -5.01 12.84 11.16
N ALA A 59 -4.02 12.04 11.60
CA ALA A 59 -3.20 12.36 12.77
C ALA A 59 -2.41 13.68 12.59
N LEU A 60 -1.85 13.90 11.39
CA LEU A 60 -1.18 15.17 11.06
C LEU A 60 -2.18 16.34 11.02
N ALA A 61 -3.35 16.16 10.42
CA ALA A 61 -4.39 17.20 10.37
C ALA A 61 -4.90 17.57 11.77
N ALA A 62 -5.11 16.59 12.65
CA ALA A 62 -5.48 16.81 14.05
C ALA A 62 -4.40 17.61 14.81
N TYR A 63 -3.13 17.27 14.58
CA TYR A 63 -2.00 18.00 15.17
C TYR A 63 -1.95 19.46 14.72
N PHE A 64 -2.07 19.74 13.42
CA PHE A 64 -2.00 21.11 12.90
C PHE A 64 -3.24 21.95 13.25
N SER A 65 -4.41 21.33 13.40
CA SER A 65 -5.64 22.02 13.77
C SER A 65 -5.76 22.31 15.28
N GLY A 66 -4.85 21.77 16.11
CA GLY A 66 -4.90 21.95 17.57
C GLY A 66 -6.17 21.36 18.20
N SER A 67 -6.86 20.47 17.50
CA SER A 67 -8.17 19.98 17.92
C SER A 67 -8.04 18.85 18.95
N GLU A 68 -8.31 19.18 20.21
CA GLU A 68 -8.27 18.21 21.32
C GLU A 68 -9.33 17.10 21.17
N HIS A 69 -10.46 17.38 20.49
CA HIS A 69 -11.52 16.41 20.22
C HIS A 69 -11.09 15.27 19.27
N PHE A 70 -10.27 15.55 18.24
CA PHE A 70 -9.75 14.49 17.38
C PHE A 70 -8.66 13.68 18.07
N SER A 71 -7.84 14.37 18.86
CA SER A 71 -6.77 13.74 19.64
C SER A 71 -7.33 12.79 20.71
N SER A 72 -8.43 13.15 21.37
CA SER A 72 -9.15 12.29 22.33
C SER A 72 -9.84 11.12 21.62
N ALA A 73 -10.54 11.32 20.51
CA ALA A 73 -11.22 10.24 19.79
C ALA A 73 -10.27 9.13 19.28
N ILE A 74 -9.06 9.50 18.86
CA ILE A 74 -8.00 8.55 18.48
C ILE A 74 -7.45 7.82 19.72
N ARG A 75 -7.32 8.52 20.85
CA ARG A 75 -6.73 8.00 22.08
C ARG A 75 -7.67 7.11 22.89
N GLU A 76 -8.97 7.36 22.79
CA GLU A 76 -10.03 6.64 23.52
C GLU A 76 -10.46 5.32 22.83
N GLY A 77 -9.91 5.00 21.65
CA GLY A 77 -10.16 3.72 20.97
C GLY A 77 -11.58 3.60 20.43
N ASN A 78 -12.03 4.60 19.67
CA ASN A 78 -13.33 4.53 19.01
C ASN A 78 -13.33 3.43 17.93
N LYS A 79 -14.18 2.41 18.10
CA LYS A 79 -14.31 1.27 17.18
C LYS A 79 -14.51 1.65 15.71
N LEU A 80 -15.22 2.75 15.43
CA LEU A 80 -15.41 3.23 14.06
C LEU A 80 -14.10 3.76 13.46
N ILE A 81 -13.33 4.52 14.24
CA ILE A 81 -12.03 5.04 13.80
C ILE A 81 -11.06 3.90 13.57
N ASP A 82 -11.07 2.92 14.47
CA ASP A 82 -10.22 1.74 14.37
C ASP A 82 -10.51 0.94 13.10
N TYR A 83 -11.80 0.68 12.83
CA TYR A 83 -12.21 -0.15 11.69
C TYR A 83 -12.00 0.53 10.34
N PHE A 84 -12.27 1.84 10.22
CA PHE A 84 -12.24 2.54 8.93
C PHE A 84 -10.91 3.22 8.61
N PHE A 85 -10.07 3.51 9.60
CA PHE A 85 -8.81 4.24 9.40
C PHE A 85 -7.60 3.47 9.93
N MET A 86 -7.61 3.04 11.19
CA MET A 86 -6.43 2.40 11.78
C MET A 86 -6.12 1.03 11.18
N TYR A 87 -7.09 0.11 11.12
CA TYR A 87 -6.86 -1.23 10.55
C TYR A 87 -6.56 -1.20 9.05
N PRO A 88 -7.25 -0.42 8.20
CA PRO A 88 -6.88 -0.28 6.80
C PRO A 88 -5.47 0.27 6.60
N PHE A 89 -5.02 1.20 7.45
CA PHE A 89 -3.63 1.66 7.43
C PHE A 89 -2.64 0.52 7.73
N TRP A 90 -2.85 -0.24 8.81
CA TRP A 90 -1.97 -1.36 9.16
C TRP A 90 -1.97 -2.47 8.10
N LEU A 91 -3.14 -2.78 7.52
CA LEU A 91 -3.27 -3.68 6.38
C LEU A 91 -2.44 -3.19 5.20
N GLY A 92 -2.54 -1.90 4.88
CA GLY A 92 -1.76 -1.26 3.83
C GLY A 92 -0.25 -1.35 4.09
N VAL A 93 0.21 -1.14 5.33
CA VAL A 93 1.62 -1.27 5.72
C VAL A 93 2.14 -2.69 5.46
N ILE A 94 1.40 -3.71 5.87
CA ILE A 94 1.82 -5.10 5.67
C ILE A 94 1.80 -5.44 4.17
N PHE A 95 0.74 -5.04 3.48
CA PHE A 95 0.60 -5.23 2.04
C PHE A 95 1.75 -4.60 1.27
N ILE A 96 2.11 -3.36 1.56
CA ILE A 96 3.14 -2.65 0.81
C ILE A 96 4.53 -3.20 1.05
N LEU A 97 4.84 -3.62 2.28
CA LEU A 97 6.11 -4.26 2.60
C LEU A 97 6.23 -5.59 1.85
N GLN A 98 5.18 -6.41 1.87
CA GLN A 98 5.21 -7.70 1.21
C GLN A 98 5.27 -7.58 -0.32
N VAL A 99 4.40 -6.76 -0.92
CA VAL A 99 4.39 -6.56 -2.38
C VAL A 99 5.63 -5.80 -2.85
N GLY A 100 6.11 -4.82 -2.08
CA GLY A 100 7.30 -4.06 -2.40
C GLY A 100 8.53 -4.95 -2.54
N VAL A 101 8.75 -5.87 -1.58
CA VAL A 101 9.84 -6.86 -1.66
C VAL A 101 9.68 -7.75 -2.89
N LEU A 102 8.48 -8.27 -3.16
CA LEU A 102 8.23 -9.13 -4.32
C LEU A 102 8.45 -8.39 -5.65
N PHE A 103 8.09 -7.12 -5.72
CA PHE A 103 8.31 -6.30 -6.92
C PHE A 103 9.79 -6.04 -7.17
N LEU A 104 10.60 -5.85 -6.12
CA LEU A 104 12.06 -5.75 -6.27
C LEU A 104 12.63 -7.04 -6.88
N PHE A 105 12.21 -8.21 -6.40
CA PHE A 105 12.58 -9.49 -7.01
C PHE A 105 12.11 -9.60 -8.47
N LEU A 106 10.89 -9.17 -8.77
CA LEU A 106 10.38 -9.17 -10.15
C LEU A 106 11.20 -8.27 -11.08
N GLU A 107 11.72 -7.15 -10.62
CA GLU A 107 12.59 -6.28 -11.43
C GLU A 107 13.92 -6.97 -11.75
N ILE A 108 14.50 -7.70 -10.79
CA ILE A 108 15.71 -8.51 -11.01
C ILE A 108 15.42 -9.60 -12.05
N ILE A 109 14.30 -10.32 -11.90
CA ILE A 109 13.88 -11.36 -12.86
C ILE A 109 13.64 -10.75 -14.25
N ARG A 110 13.01 -9.57 -14.34
CA ARG A 110 12.80 -8.88 -15.62
C ARG A 110 14.12 -8.53 -16.27
N PHE A 111 15.09 -8.03 -15.51
CA PHE A 111 16.42 -7.70 -16.00
C PHE A 111 17.13 -8.94 -16.56
N LEU A 112 17.19 -10.03 -15.79
CA LEU A 112 17.80 -11.29 -16.25
C LEU A 112 17.07 -11.88 -17.47
N GLY A 113 15.74 -11.86 -17.46
CA GLY A 113 14.92 -12.34 -18.59
C GLY A 113 15.11 -11.49 -19.85
N SER A 114 15.36 -10.19 -19.72
CA SER A 114 15.63 -9.31 -20.87
C SER A 114 16.94 -9.61 -21.59
N LEU A 115 17.88 -10.32 -20.95
CA LEU A 115 19.13 -10.78 -21.58
C LEU A 115 18.92 -11.98 -22.51
N VAL A 116 17.83 -12.74 -22.33
CA VAL A 116 17.59 -14.02 -23.02
C VAL A 116 16.37 -13.95 -23.95
N PHE A 117 15.32 -13.24 -23.54
CA PHE A 117 14.02 -13.23 -24.23
C PHE A 117 13.73 -11.90 -24.93
N LYS A 118 12.84 -11.94 -25.93
CA LYS A 118 12.37 -10.76 -26.64
C LYS A 118 11.74 -9.74 -25.67
N PRO A 119 12.00 -8.43 -25.85
CA PRO A 119 11.58 -7.40 -24.90
C PRO A 119 10.06 -7.32 -24.72
N GLU A 120 9.28 -7.60 -25.77
CA GLU A 120 7.82 -7.57 -25.74
C GLU A 120 7.23 -8.66 -24.83
N ILE A 121 7.75 -9.89 -24.94
CA ILE A 121 7.31 -11.05 -24.15
C ILE A 121 7.68 -10.80 -22.68
N THR A 122 8.90 -10.36 -22.42
CA THR A 122 9.38 -10.04 -21.07
C THR A 122 8.54 -8.93 -20.42
N ARG A 123 8.16 -7.90 -21.19
CA ARG A 123 7.31 -6.79 -20.71
C ARG A 123 5.90 -7.24 -20.38
N LEU A 124 5.24 -8.00 -21.25
CA LEU A 124 3.87 -8.48 -21.03
C LEU A 124 3.81 -9.46 -19.86
N THR A 125 4.76 -10.39 -19.79
CA THR A 125 4.87 -11.37 -18.69
C THR A 125 5.08 -10.67 -17.35
N HIS A 126 5.97 -9.67 -17.31
CA HIS A 126 6.20 -8.88 -16.12
C HIS A 126 4.95 -8.11 -15.67
N ALA A 127 4.19 -7.51 -16.60
CA ALA A 127 2.93 -6.86 -16.27
C ALA A 127 1.92 -7.84 -15.63
N TRP A 128 1.78 -9.05 -16.20
CA TRP A 128 0.89 -10.08 -15.64
C TRP A 128 1.32 -10.50 -14.24
N LEU A 129 2.62 -10.69 -14.02
CA LEU A 129 3.16 -11.03 -12.70
C LEU A 129 2.91 -9.91 -11.67
N VAL A 130 3.09 -8.65 -12.05
CA VAL A 130 2.78 -7.49 -11.18
C VAL A 130 1.31 -7.51 -10.73
N VAL A 131 0.37 -7.72 -11.66
CA VAL A 131 -1.06 -7.78 -11.33
C VAL A 131 -1.39 -9.02 -10.50
N MET A 132 -0.87 -10.19 -10.88
CA MET A 132 -1.10 -11.45 -10.16
C MET A 132 -0.60 -11.35 -8.71
N ILE A 133 0.65 -10.92 -8.49
CA ILE A 133 1.21 -10.77 -7.14
C ILE A 133 0.39 -9.78 -6.32
N SER A 134 0.02 -8.63 -6.92
CA SER A 134 -0.81 -7.64 -6.22
C SER A 134 -2.15 -8.24 -5.78
N ALA A 135 -2.82 -8.96 -6.68
CA ALA A 135 -4.11 -9.59 -6.41
C ALA A 135 -4.00 -10.69 -5.34
N VAL A 136 -2.99 -11.55 -5.42
CA VAL A 136 -2.74 -12.60 -4.42
C VAL A 136 -2.45 -11.99 -3.06
N CYS A 137 -1.58 -10.97 -2.98
CA CYS A 137 -1.27 -10.29 -1.72
C CYS A 137 -2.48 -9.57 -1.14
N LEU A 138 -3.36 -9.02 -1.97
CA LEU A 138 -4.57 -8.32 -1.52
C LEU A 138 -5.53 -9.27 -0.78
N VAL A 139 -5.52 -10.55 -1.12
CA VAL A 139 -6.31 -11.58 -0.42
C VAL A 139 -5.52 -12.24 0.70
N TYR A 140 -4.25 -12.55 0.46
CA TYR A 140 -3.38 -13.26 1.42
C TYR A 140 -3.15 -12.45 2.70
N VAL A 141 -2.83 -11.17 2.59
CA VAL A 141 -2.52 -10.30 3.73
C VAL A 141 -3.68 -10.24 4.74
N PRO A 142 -4.92 -9.87 4.35
CA PRO A 142 -6.03 -9.85 5.30
C PRO A 142 -6.37 -11.23 5.85
N ALA A 143 -6.31 -12.29 5.02
CA ALA A 143 -6.53 -13.65 5.49
C ALA A 143 -5.51 -14.06 6.55
N LYS A 144 -4.22 -13.79 6.32
CA LYS A 144 -3.15 -14.11 7.25
C LYS A 144 -3.30 -13.37 8.58
N ILE A 145 -3.59 -12.07 8.53
CA ILE A 145 -3.85 -11.26 9.74
C ILE A 145 -5.03 -11.83 10.53
N TYR A 146 -6.11 -12.23 9.86
CA TYR A 146 -7.27 -12.85 10.51
C TYR A 146 -6.90 -14.17 11.22
N PHE A 147 -6.16 -15.06 10.55
CA PHE A 147 -5.72 -16.32 11.13
C PHE A 147 -4.73 -16.13 12.29
N ASP A 148 -3.79 -15.20 12.16
CA ASP A 148 -2.81 -14.91 13.21
C ASP A 148 -3.50 -14.32 14.45
N THR A 149 -4.52 -13.47 14.25
CA THR A 149 -5.31 -12.90 15.36
C THR A 149 -6.07 -13.98 16.15
N LYS A 150 -6.51 -15.05 15.49
CA LYS A 150 -7.20 -16.17 16.16
C LYS A 150 -6.24 -17.10 16.89
N THR A 151 -5.09 -17.40 16.28
CA THR A 151 -4.09 -18.34 16.83
C THR A 151 -3.49 -17.84 18.15
N VAL A 152 -3.36 -16.53 18.35
CA VAL A 152 -2.82 -15.94 19.59
C VAL A 152 -3.79 -16.04 20.78
N ARG A 153 -5.08 -16.34 20.54
CA ARG A 153 -6.12 -16.44 21.59
C ARG A 153 -6.40 -17.87 22.07
N THR A 154 -5.74 -18.87 21.49
CA THR A 154 -5.77 -20.28 21.89
C THR A 154 -4.46 -20.66 22.55
#